data_AF-W9CAH5-F1
#
_entry.id   AF-W9CAH5-F1
#
_cell.length_a   1.000
_cell.length_b   1.000
_cell.length_c   1.000
_cell.angle_alpha   90.00
_cell.angle_beta   90.00
_cell.angle_gamma   90.00
#
_symmetry.space_group_name_H-M   'P 1'
#
loop_
_entity.id
_entity.type
_entity.pdbx_description
1 polymer ?
#
loop_
_entity_poly.entity_id
_entity_poly.type
_entity_poly.pdbx_seq_one_letter_code
_entity_poly.pdbx_strand_id
1 'polypeptide(L)'
;MAELPDQFPVPPSAVEAISAIIDEFIDKLQLIWAANAANRVVLRPGSRLAREIELALIRVIGATVAPEAVFNRIGVELNRFVHQVNRDVNPLFHDILLCCHHLMEGWNNQGIWDNIQPIEESTRDVEDLEERRRFRASGPPTLGDLQIIKRMERTMVVDHQLRICIDAHIQRLEHTIANFQAADDDNNDMRGDDD
;
A
#
# COMPACT_ATOMS: atom_id res chain seq x y z
N MET A 1 -47.50 10.53 -2.99
CA MET A 1 -46.06 10.75 -3.24
C MET A 1 -45.34 9.62 -2.55
N ALA A 2 -44.62 8.77 -3.29
CA ALA A 2 -43.83 7.72 -2.68
C ALA A 2 -42.55 8.38 -2.12
N GLU A 3 -42.31 8.24 -0.83
CA GLU A 3 -41.04 8.60 -0.19
C GLU A 3 -39.96 7.69 -0.81
N LEU A 4 -38.98 8.30 -1.48
CA LEU A 4 -37.77 7.60 -1.89
C LEU A 4 -37.01 7.19 -0.62
N PRO A 5 -36.50 5.95 -0.52
CA PRO A 5 -35.73 5.54 0.64
C PRO A 5 -34.48 6.41 0.74
N ASP A 6 -34.43 7.25 1.77
CA ASP A 6 -33.39 8.24 2.04
C ASP A 6 -32.11 7.62 2.63
N GLN A 7 -31.83 6.36 2.25
CA GLN A 7 -30.70 5.59 2.76
C GLN A 7 -29.77 5.24 1.62
N PHE A 8 -29.18 6.27 1.00
CA PHE A 8 -27.87 6.06 0.41
C PHE A 8 -26.90 5.80 1.57
N PRO A 9 -26.16 4.67 1.58
CA PRO A 9 -25.14 4.45 2.59
C PRO A 9 -24.16 5.63 2.52
N VAL A 10 -23.84 6.18 3.68
CA VAL A 10 -22.82 7.23 3.78
C VAL A 10 -21.53 6.64 3.20
N PRO A 11 -20.91 7.28 2.19
CA PRO A 11 -19.66 6.77 1.64
C PRO A 11 -18.63 6.67 2.77
N PRO A 12 -17.79 5.62 2.77
CA PRO A 12 -16.77 5.45 3.79
C PRO A 12 -15.84 6.67 3.80
N SER A 13 -15.38 7.03 4.98
CA SER A 13 -14.33 8.05 5.12
C SER A 13 -13.06 7.61 4.38
N ALA A 14 -12.21 8.58 4.01
CA ALA A 14 -10.95 8.26 3.33
C ALA A 14 -10.06 7.32 4.18
N VAL A 15 -10.08 7.46 5.50
CA VAL A 15 -9.34 6.60 6.44
C VAL A 15 -9.88 5.17 6.44
N GLU A 16 -11.19 4.98 6.43
CA GLU A 16 -11.82 3.65 6.35
C GLU A 16 -11.52 2.99 5.01
N ALA A 17 -11.60 3.74 3.91
CA ALA A 17 -11.28 3.22 2.58
C ALA A 17 -9.81 2.77 2.47
N ILE A 18 -8.88 3.57 3.01
CA ILE A 18 -7.46 3.21 3.06
C ILE A 18 -7.26 1.97 3.93
N SER A 19 -7.89 1.91 5.11
CA SER A 19 -7.77 0.76 6.01
C SER A 19 -8.23 -0.54 5.33
N ALA A 20 -9.35 -0.50 4.61
CA ALA A 20 -9.86 -1.65 3.86
C ALA A 20 -8.88 -2.12 2.77
N ILE A 21 -8.28 -1.21 2.01
CA ILE A 21 -7.27 -1.54 0.98
C ILE A 21 -6.04 -2.20 1.63
N ILE A 22 -5.61 -1.72 2.80
CA ILE A 22 -4.46 -2.29 3.52
C ILE A 22 -4.82 -3.68 4.07
N ASP A 23 -6.02 -3.88 4.60
CA ASP A 23 -6.44 -5.20 5.08
C ASP A 23 -6.53 -6.22 3.92
N GLU A 24 -7.06 -5.84 2.76
CA GLU A 24 -7.02 -6.68 1.55
C GLU A 24 -5.60 -7.06 1.13
N PHE A 25 -4.63 -6.16 1.35
CA PHE A 25 -3.23 -6.46 1.10
C PHE A 25 -2.67 -7.49 2.08
N ILE A 26 -2.97 -7.36 3.37
CA ILE A 26 -2.56 -8.35 4.38
C ILE A 26 -3.16 -9.72 4.05
N ASP A 27 -4.43 -9.78 3.66
CA ASP A 27 -5.08 -11.02 3.24
C ASP A 27 -4.38 -11.65 2.02
N LYS A 28 -3.97 -10.83 1.03
CA LYS A 28 -3.16 -11.31 -0.10
C LYS A 28 -1.83 -11.90 0.35
N LEU A 29 -1.13 -11.28 1.30
CA LEU A 29 0.12 -11.82 1.85
C LEU A 29 -0.11 -13.16 2.56
N GLN A 30 -1.23 -13.31 3.27
CA GLN A 30 -1.61 -14.57 3.91
C GLN A 30 -1.92 -15.66 2.89
N LEU A 31 -2.59 -15.33 1.78
CA LEU A 31 -2.82 -16.28 0.69
C LEU A 31 -1.52 -16.72 0.02
N ILE A 32 -0.60 -15.78 -0.23
CA ILE A 32 0.74 -16.08 -0.74
C ILE A 32 1.46 -17.04 0.21
N TRP A 33 1.44 -16.74 1.51
CA TRP A 33 1.97 -17.64 2.52
C TRP A 33 1.33 -19.04 2.46
N ALA A 34 0.00 -19.13 2.49
CA ALA A 34 -0.73 -20.39 2.51
C ALA A 34 -0.41 -21.28 1.30
N ALA A 35 -0.29 -20.68 0.11
CA ALA A 35 0.07 -21.39 -1.12
C ALA A 35 1.50 -21.94 -1.10
N ASN A 36 2.41 -21.30 -0.35
CA ASN A 36 3.84 -21.60 -0.34
C ASN A 36 4.30 -22.39 0.91
N ALA A 37 3.52 -22.34 2.00
CA ALA A 37 3.85 -22.98 3.28
C ALA A 37 3.97 -24.51 3.15
N ALA A 38 3.06 -25.13 2.39
CA ALA A 38 3.08 -26.59 2.16
C ALA A 38 4.33 -27.05 1.41
N ASN A 39 4.88 -26.18 0.53
CA ASN A 39 6.02 -26.48 -0.33
C ASN A 39 7.37 -26.14 0.33
N ARG A 40 7.38 -25.73 1.61
CA ARG A 40 8.58 -25.29 2.36
C ARG A 40 9.40 -24.24 1.61
N VAL A 41 8.73 -23.36 0.87
CA VAL A 41 9.39 -22.28 0.15
C VAL A 41 10.05 -21.35 1.15
N VAL A 42 11.33 -21.05 0.91
CA VAL A 42 12.09 -20.08 1.71
C VAL A 42 12.10 -18.77 0.95
N LEU A 43 11.67 -17.69 1.59
CA LEU A 43 11.76 -16.36 1.02
C LEU A 43 13.23 -15.95 0.92
N ARG A 44 13.70 -15.66 -0.29
CA ARG A 44 15.08 -15.22 -0.55
C ARG A 44 15.06 -13.86 -1.22
N PRO A 45 15.97 -12.93 -0.83
CA PRO A 45 16.11 -11.66 -1.52
C PRO A 45 16.34 -11.88 -3.02
N GLY A 46 15.63 -11.10 -3.85
CA GLY A 46 15.76 -11.18 -5.31
C GLY A 46 15.09 -12.41 -5.96
N SER A 47 14.45 -13.30 -5.20
CA SER A 47 13.62 -14.35 -5.79
C SER A 47 12.37 -13.76 -6.45
N ARG A 48 11.76 -14.54 -7.35
CA ARG A 48 10.47 -14.19 -7.96
C ARG A 48 9.41 -13.85 -6.92
N LEU A 49 9.27 -14.68 -5.89
CA LEU A 49 8.33 -14.45 -4.78
C LEU A 49 8.60 -13.11 -4.07
N ALA A 50 9.87 -12.77 -3.81
CA ALA A 50 10.21 -11.49 -3.21
C ALA A 50 9.83 -10.30 -4.11
N ARG A 51 9.99 -10.43 -5.43
CA ARG A 51 9.56 -9.41 -6.39
C ARG A 51 8.04 -9.29 -6.50
N GLU A 52 7.31 -10.40 -6.42
CA GLU A 52 5.84 -10.40 -6.39
C GLU A 52 5.30 -9.73 -5.12
N ILE A 53 5.94 -9.97 -3.97
CA ILE A 53 5.62 -9.28 -2.70
C ILE A 53 5.94 -7.78 -2.81
N GLU A 54 7.10 -7.42 -3.34
CA GLU A 54 7.48 -6.01 -3.57
C GLU A 54 6.46 -5.29 -4.47
N LEU A 55 6.04 -5.96 -5.55
CA LEU A 55 5.03 -5.45 -6.48
C LEU A 55 3.67 -5.27 -5.80
N ALA A 56 3.24 -6.23 -4.98
CA ALA A 56 1.99 -6.12 -4.23
C ALA A 56 2.03 -4.93 -3.26
N LEU A 57 3.13 -4.78 -2.53
CA LEU A 57 3.32 -3.71 -1.56
C LEU A 57 3.31 -2.33 -2.23
N ILE A 58 4.08 -2.13 -3.31
CA ILE A 58 4.16 -0.82 -3.96
C ILE A 58 2.83 -0.41 -4.60
N ARG A 59 2.04 -1.37 -5.10
CA ARG A 59 0.68 -1.11 -5.64
C ARG A 59 -0.27 -0.61 -4.56
N VAL A 60 -0.18 -1.15 -3.35
CA VAL A 60 -1.01 -0.73 -2.21
C VAL A 60 -0.63 0.68 -1.76
N ILE A 61 0.66 1.00 -1.75
CA ILE A 61 1.13 2.36 -1.51
C ILE A 61 0.63 3.30 -2.62
N GLY A 62 0.67 2.90 -3.89
CA GLY A 62 0.16 3.72 -5.00
C GLY A 62 -1.35 3.95 -4.96
N ALA A 63 -2.11 2.96 -4.47
CA ALA A 63 -3.56 3.06 -4.31
C ALA A 63 -3.94 3.98 -3.15
N THR A 64 -3.23 3.90 -2.03
CA THR A 64 -3.57 4.62 -0.79
C THR A 64 -2.90 5.99 -0.67
N VAL A 65 -1.70 6.16 -1.26
CA VAL A 65 -0.81 7.30 -1.04
C VAL A 65 -0.53 7.53 0.46
N ALA A 66 -0.62 6.47 1.27
CA ALA A 66 -0.49 6.53 2.72
C ALA A 66 0.57 5.53 3.21
N PRO A 67 1.86 5.74 2.89
CA PRO A 67 2.93 4.81 3.26
C PRO A 67 3.04 4.63 4.78
N GLU A 68 2.78 5.67 5.57
CA GLU A 68 2.77 5.56 7.04
C GLU A 68 1.70 4.57 7.54
N ALA A 69 0.48 4.64 7.01
CA ALA A 69 -0.61 3.75 7.38
C ALA A 69 -0.28 2.28 7.06
N VAL A 70 0.30 2.04 5.88
CA VAL A 70 0.77 0.71 5.46
C VAL A 70 1.88 0.20 6.39
N PHE A 71 2.86 1.06 6.70
CA PHE A 71 3.98 0.72 7.57
C PHE A 71 3.51 0.34 8.98
N ASN A 72 2.64 1.17 9.57
CA ASN A 72 2.06 0.94 10.89
C ASN A 72 1.28 -0.38 10.93
N ARG A 73 0.46 -0.67 9.89
CA ARG A 73 -0.29 -1.92 9.83
C ARG A 73 0.62 -3.15 9.77
N ILE A 74 1.66 -3.12 8.95
CA ILE A 74 2.66 -4.21 8.86
C ILE A 74 3.34 -4.40 10.22
N GLY A 75 3.73 -3.31 10.90
CA GLY A 75 4.31 -3.35 12.23
C GLY A 75 3.38 -4.00 13.26
N VAL A 76 2.08 -3.69 13.22
CA VAL A 76 1.07 -4.34 14.07
C VAL A 76 0.98 -5.84 13.81
N GLU A 77 1.00 -6.28 12.54
CA GLU A 77 1.00 -7.70 12.21
C GLU A 77 2.29 -8.40 12.67
N LEU A 78 3.45 -7.77 12.48
CA LEU A 78 4.74 -8.29 12.98
C LEU A 78 4.74 -8.45 14.50
N ASN A 79 4.15 -7.51 15.23
CA ASN A 79 4.05 -7.56 16.69
C ASN A 79 3.28 -8.80 17.19
N ARG A 80 2.38 -9.38 16.39
CA ARG A 80 1.69 -10.64 16.74
C ARG A 80 2.62 -11.86 16.77
N PHE A 81 3.79 -11.76 16.14
CA PHE A 81 4.83 -12.80 16.08
C PHE A 81 5.95 -12.60 17.10
N VAL A 82 5.82 -11.63 18.02
CA VAL A 82 6.79 -11.43 19.13
C VAL A 82 6.92 -12.69 19.99
N HIS A 83 5.84 -13.47 20.11
CA HIS A 83 5.88 -14.75 20.80
C HIS A 83 6.44 -15.82 19.86
N GLN A 84 7.55 -16.46 20.28
CA GLN A 84 8.28 -17.43 19.48
C GLN A 84 7.40 -18.59 18.99
N VAL A 85 6.39 -19.00 19.78
CA VAL A 85 5.39 -20.00 19.38
C VAL A 85 4.61 -19.60 18.12
N ASN A 86 4.20 -18.33 17.99
CA ASN A 86 3.49 -17.87 16.80
C ASN A 86 4.41 -17.81 15.58
N ARG A 87 5.70 -17.50 15.80
CA ARG A 87 6.72 -17.46 14.75
C ARG A 87 7.05 -18.85 14.22
N ASP A 88 7.16 -19.85 15.10
CA ASP A 88 7.48 -21.22 14.73
C ASP A 88 6.34 -21.90 13.96
N VAL A 89 5.09 -21.48 14.22
CA VAL A 89 3.91 -21.97 13.50
C VAL A 89 3.81 -21.37 12.09
N ASN A 90 4.21 -20.10 11.90
CA ASN A 90 4.08 -19.39 10.62
C ASN A 90 5.36 -18.64 10.19
N PRO A 91 6.51 -19.34 10.04
CA PRO A 91 7.80 -18.68 9.80
C PRO A 91 7.85 -17.92 8.47
N LEU A 92 7.24 -18.47 7.42
CA LEU A 92 7.22 -17.83 6.10
C LEU A 92 6.37 -16.54 6.10
N PHE A 93 5.23 -16.51 6.80
CA PHE A 93 4.43 -15.29 6.86
C PHE A 93 5.15 -14.17 7.61
N HIS A 94 5.82 -14.52 8.72
CA HIS A 94 6.71 -13.60 9.42
C HIS A 94 7.79 -13.03 8.49
N ASP A 95 8.46 -13.88 7.69
CA ASP A 95 9.52 -13.43 6.78
C ASP A 95 8.99 -12.55 5.64
N ILE A 96 7.77 -12.81 5.15
CA ILE A 96 7.08 -11.96 4.18
C ILE A 96 6.83 -10.57 4.77
N LEU A 97 6.27 -10.50 5.99
CA LEU A 97 6.01 -9.22 6.66
C LEU A 97 7.32 -8.45 6.93
N LEU A 98 8.38 -9.16 7.34
CA LEU A 98 9.70 -8.57 7.57
C LEU A 98 10.31 -8.04 6.26
N CYS A 99 10.11 -8.75 5.15
CA CYS A 99 10.52 -8.30 3.83
C CYS A 99 9.81 -7.00 3.45
N CYS A 100 8.49 -6.91 3.65
CA CYS A 100 7.75 -5.68 3.42
C CYS A 100 8.27 -4.52 4.30
N HIS A 101 8.50 -4.76 5.58
CA HIS A 101 9.01 -3.75 6.51
C HIS A 101 10.36 -3.18 6.05
N HIS A 102 11.32 -4.05 5.71
CA HIS A 102 12.64 -3.61 5.23
C HIS A 102 12.58 -2.87 3.89
N LEU A 103 11.68 -3.27 2.98
CA LEU A 103 11.46 -2.54 1.73
C LEU A 103 10.97 -1.12 2.00
N MET A 104 10.00 -0.96 2.90
CA MET A 104 9.48 0.35 3.27
C MET A 104 10.52 1.24 3.94
N GLU A 105 11.33 0.69 4.86
CA GLU A 105 12.47 1.42 5.45
C GLU A 105 13.49 1.81 4.39
N GLY A 106 13.80 0.90 3.46
CA GLY A 106 14.73 1.18 2.35
C GLY A 106 14.25 2.33 1.48
N TRP A 107 12.96 2.35 1.14
CA TRP A 107 12.34 3.43 0.37
C TRP A 107 12.28 4.75 1.16
N ASN A 108 12.02 4.68 2.47
CA ASN A 108 12.04 5.85 3.34
C ASN A 108 13.44 6.49 3.39
N ASN A 109 14.48 5.66 3.54
CA ASN A 109 15.87 6.11 3.57
C ASN A 109 16.33 6.72 2.23
N GLN A 110 15.66 6.38 1.13
CA GLN A 110 15.89 6.97 -0.20
C GLN A 110 15.11 8.29 -0.40
N GLY A 111 14.32 8.72 0.59
CA GLY A 111 13.50 9.91 0.52
C GLY A 111 12.27 9.77 -0.40
N ILE A 112 11.86 8.53 -0.73
CA ILE A 112 10.71 8.30 -1.62
C ILE A 112 9.41 8.86 -0.99
N TRP A 113 9.33 8.86 0.34
CA TRP A 113 8.15 9.31 1.09
C TRP A 113 8.26 10.76 1.60
N ASP A 114 9.30 11.49 1.22
CA ASP A 114 9.56 12.81 1.77
C ASP A 114 8.44 13.79 1.43
N ASN A 115 8.00 14.56 2.42
CA ASN A 115 6.97 15.59 2.30
C ASN A 115 5.55 15.09 2.02
N ILE A 116 5.29 13.77 2.12
CA ILE A 116 3.92 13.26 2.12
C ILE A 116 3.24 13.69 3.41
N GLN A 117 2.08 14.34 3.28
CA GLN A 117 1.28 14.73 4.43
C GLN A 117 0.50 13.50 4.95
N PRO A 118 0.39 13.30 6.28
CA PRO A 118 -0.44 12.24 6.84
C PRO A 118 -1.91 12.36 6.42
N ILE A 119 -2.58 11.22 6.24
CA ILE A 119 -3.98 11.18 5.80
C ILE A 119 -4.92 11.85 6.80
N GLU A 120 -4.63 11.74 8.11
CA GLU A 120 -5.41 12.35 9.18
C GLU A 120 -5.33 13.88 9.13
N GLU A 121 -4.20 14.43 8.68
CA GLU A 121 -4.07 15.87 8.48
C GLU A 121 -4.75 16.32 7.18
N SER A 122 -4.62 15.55 6.11
CA SER A 122 -5.27 15.85 4.82
C SER A 122 -6.80 15.82 4.92
N THR A 123 -7.36 14.84 5.63
CA THR A 123 -8.80 14.74 5.88
C THR A 123 -9.31 15.90 6.73
N ARG A 124 -8.57 16.29 7.77
CA ARG A 124 -8.90 17.47 8.58
C ARG A 124 -8.91 18.77 7.77
N ASP A 125 -7.91 18.97 6.91
CA ASP A 125 -7.83 20.15 6.03
C ASP A 125 -9.06 20.25 5.09
N VAL A 126 -9.55 19.10 4.59
CA VAL A 126 -10.76 19.03 3.76
C VAL A 126 -12.01 19.35 4.58
N GLU A 127 -12.15 18.75 5.76
CA GLU A 127 -13.28 18.98 6.67
C GLU A 127 -13.40 20.45 7.08
N ASP A 128 -12.29 21.09 7.45
CA ASP A 128 -12.24 22.51 7.85
C ASP A 128 -12.74 23.43 6.70
N LEU A 129 -12.35 23.15 5.46
CA LEU A 129 -12.82 23.92 4.29
C LEU A 129 -14.27 23.61 3.91
N GLU A 130 -14.72 22.37 4.07
CA GLU A 130 -16.12 22.00 3.86
C GLU A 130 -17.05 22.62 4.89
N GLU A 131 -16.66 22.64 6.16
CA GLU A 131 -17.42 23.25 7.23
C GLU A 131 -17.68 24.73 6.92
N ARG A 132 -16.63 25.46 6.51
CA ARG A 132 -16.76 26.85 6.06
C ARG A 132 -17.74 27.02 4.89
N ARG A 133 -17.71 26.12 3.89
CA ARG A 133 -18.68 26.13 2.78
C ARG A 133 -20.11 25.95 3.29
N ARG A 134 -20.33 24.99 4.18
CA ARG A 134 -21.66 24.67 4.74
C ARG A 134 -22.22 25.83 5.56
N PHE A 135 -21.38 26.53 6.31
CA PHE A 135 -21.78 27.70 7.10
C PHE A 135 -21.99 28.99 6.30
N ARG A 136 -21.96 28.94 4.95
CA ARG A 136 -22.14 30.11 4.06
C ARG A 136 -21.33 31.32 4.53
N ALA A 137 -20.04 31.12 4.85
CA ALA A 137 -19.15 32.21 5.14
C ALA A 137 -18.99 33.09 3.87
N SER A 138 -19.89 34.07 3.74
CA SER A 138 -19.91 35.07 2.69
C SER A 138 -18.70 35.99 2.88
N GLY A 139 -17.70 35.87 2.02
CA GLY A 139 -16.52 36.72 2.04
C GLY A 139 -15.26 36.07 1.43
N PRO A 140 -14.21 36.87 1.18
CA PRO A 140 -12.93 36.35 0.70
C PRO A 140 -12.32 35.35 1.70
N PRO A 141 -11.46 34.42 1.23
CA PRO A 141 -10.72 33.52 2.09
C PRO A 141 -9.88 34.30 3.12
N THR A 142 -9.89 33.83 4.35
CA THR A 142 -9.04 34.31 5.44
C THR A 142 -7.60 33.82 5.25
N LEU A 143 -6.67 34.40 6.02
CA LEU A 143 -5.27 33.95 6.03
C LEU A 143 -5.14 32.44 6.36
N GLY A 144 -5.99 31.93 7.26
CA GLY A 144 -6.00 30.51 7.63
C GLY A 144 -6.39 29.61 6.47
N ASP A 145 -7.45 29.94 5.72
CA ASP A 145 -7.85 29.12 4.56
C ASP A 145 -6.79 29.15 3.46
N LEU A 146 -6.14 30.31 3.25
CA LEU A 146 -5.04 30.41 2.29
C LEU A 146 -3.86 29.51 2.68
N GLN A 147 -3.63 29.27 3.97
CA GLN A 147 -2.60 28.33 4.43
C GLN A 147 -3.04 26.88 4.21
N ILE A 148 -4.30 26.54 4.50
CA ILE A 148 -4.86 25.20 4.25
C ILE A 148 -4.83 24.88 2.75
N ILE A 149 -5.32 25.79 1.91
CA ILE A 149 -5.30 25.65 0.44
C ILE A 149 -3.87 25.43 -0.06
N LYS A 150 -2.91 26.25 0.38
CA LYS A 150 -1.49 26.07 0.01
C LYS A 150 -0.92 24.73 0.46
N ARG A 151 -1.37 24.20 1.59
CA ARG A 151 -0.94 22.88 2.08
C ARG A 151 -1.50 21.78 1.18
N MET A 152 -2.81 21.82 0.91
CA MET A 152 -3.47 20.88 0.01
C MET A 152 -2.87 20.92 -1.41
N GLU A 153 -2.58 22.10 -1.95
CA GLU A 153 -1.91 22.25 -3.24
C GLU A 153 -0.53 21.57 -3.25
N ARG A 154 0.26 21.73 -2.19
CA ARG A 154 1.55 21.04 -2.06
C ARG A 154 1.37 19.54 -1.97
N THR A 155 0.42 19.06 -1.16
CA THR A 155 0.13 17.64 -1.01
C THR A 155 -0.29 17.02 -2.33
N MET A 156 -1.17 17.67 -3.11
CA MET A 156 -1.53 17.20 -4.44
C MET A 156 -0.33 17.07 -5.39
N VAL A 157 0.62 18.02 -5.34
CA VAL A 157 1.83 17.98 -6.16
C VAL A 157 2.74 16.83 -5.72
N VAL A 158 2.95 16.65 -4.41
CA VAL A 158 3.75 15.56 -3.86
C VAL A 158 3.13 14.20 -4.21
N ASP A 159 1.82 14.05 -4.02
CA ASP A 159 1.08 12.83 -4.35
C ASP A 159 1.18 12.48 -5.83
N HIS A 160 1.08 13.49 -6.71
CA HIS A 160 1.21 13.28 -8.15
C HIS A 160 2.63 12.82 -8.53
N GLN A 161 3.67 13.45 -7.97
CA GLN A 161 5.05 13.05 -8.18
C GLN A 161 5.29 11.62 -7.68
N LEU A 162 4.74 11.30 -6.50
CA LEU A 162 4.85 9.96 -5.93
C LEU A 162 4.23 8.90 -6.84
N ARG A 163 3.01 9.15 -7.35
CA ARG A 163 2.33 8.23 -8.27
C ARG A 163 3.16 7.96 -9.53
N ILE A 164 3.78 8.98 -10.12
CA ILE A 164 4.67 8.80 -11.27
C ILE A 164 5.87 7.90 -10.92
N CYS A 165 6.51 8.14 -9.77
CA CYS A 165 7.64 7.33 -9.31
C CYS A 165 7.22 5.87 -9.07
N ILE A 166 6.05 5.66 -8.47
CA ILE A 166 5.47 4.34 -8.21
C ILE A 166 5.17 3.61 -9.53
N ASP A 167 4.53 4.26 -10.49
CA ASP A 167 4.18 3.66 -11.78
C ASP A 167 5.45 3.20 -12.52
N ALA A 168 6.50 4.03 -12.52
CA ALA A 168 7.79 3.66 -13.09
C ALA A 168 8.47 2.50 -12.34
N HIS A 169 8.25 2.35 -11.03
CA HIS A 169 8.74 1.21 -10.26
C HIS A 169 7.95 -0.07 -10.56
N ILE A 170 6.63 0.03 -10.65
CA ILE A 170 5.73 -1.06 -11.01
C ILE A 170 6.13 -1.65 -12.37
N GLN A 171 6.30 -0.81 -13.39
CA GLN A 171 6.68 -1.27 -14.73
C GLN A 171 8.01 -2.04 -14.72
N ARG A 172 9.01 -1.57 -13.96
CA ARG A 172 10.30 -2.25 -13.81
C ARG A 172 10.18 -3.60 -13.11
N LEU A 173 9.34 -3.68 -12.07
CA LEU A 173 9.09 -4.93 -11.35
C LEU A 173 8.33 -5.94 -12.20
N GLU A 174 7.29 -5.51 -12.92
CA GLU A 174 6.54 -6.36 -13.84
C GLU A 174 7.44 -6.95 -14.92
N HIS A 175 8.30 -6.13 -15.53
CA HIS A 175 9.28 -6.62 -16.50
C HIS A 175 10.25 -7.64 -15.89
N THR A 176 10.73 -7.38 -14.67
CA THR A 176 11.63 -8.30 -13.95
C THR A 176 10.95 -9.64 -13.66
N ILE A 177 9.68 -9.63 -13.24
CA ILE A 177 8.90 -10.85 -12.96
C ILE A 177 8.62 -11.62 -14.25
N ALA A 178 8.28 -10.93 -15.34
CA ALA A 178 8.07 -11.57 -16.64
C ALA A 178 9.34 -12.30 -17.12
N ASN A 179 10.52 -11.73 -16.89
CA ASN A 179 11.79 -12.38 -17.23
C ASN A 179 12.05 -13.66 -16.41
N PHE A 180 11.60 -13.72 -15.15
CA PHE A 180 11.64 -14.97 -14.38
C PHE A 180 10.71 -16.02 -14.98
N GLN A 181 9.49 -15.64 -15.37
CA GLN A 181 8.52 -16.56 -15.98
C GLN A 181 9.06 -17.15 -17.29
N ALA A 182 9.60 -16.33 -18.17
CA ALA A 182 10.19 -16.79 -19.43
C ALA A 182 11.36 -17.78 -19.20
N ALA A 183 12.21 -17.53 -18.21
CA ALA A 183 13.32 -18.42 -17.88
C ALA A 183 12.86 -19.75 -17.25
N ASP A 184 11.74 -19.75 -16.53
CA ASP A 184 11.14 -20.98 -15.99
C ASP A 184 10.51 -21.82 -17.12
N ASP A 185 9.87 -21.17 -18.09
CA ASP A 185 9.23 -21.81 -19.26
C ASP A 185 10.28 -22.41 -20.22
N ASP A 186 11.35 -21.68 -20.55
CA ASP A 186 12.45 -22.15 -21.41
C ASP A 186 13.16 -23.39 -20.83
N ASN A 187 13.30 -23.47 -19.50
CA ASN A 187 13.90 -24.62 -18.83
C ASN A 187 12.97 -25.85 -18.78
N ASN A 188 11.66 -25.65 -18.87
CA ASN A 188 10.68 -26.73 -18.88
C ASN A 188 10.56 -27.34 -20.29
N ASP A 189 10.65 -26.52 -21.34
CA ASP A 189 10.67 -27.00 -22.73
C ASP A 189 11.97 -27.75 -23.08
N MET A 190 13.11 -27.39 -22.47
CA MET A 190 14.39 -28.10 -22.64
C MET A 190 14.48 -29.47 -21.91
N ARG A 191 13.49 -29.83 -21.09
CA ARG A 191 13.39 -31.14 -20.42
C ARG A 191 12.48 -32.13 -21.13
N GLY A 192 11.92 -31.76 -22.29
CA GLY A 192 10.92 -32.53 -23.03
C GLY A 192 11.45 -33.60 -23.99
N ASP A 193 12.76 -33.67 -24.24
CA ASP A 193 13.35 -34.64 -25.19
C ASP A 193 14.45 -35.47 -24.49
N ASP A 194 14.04 -36.52 -23.77
CA ASP A 194 14.86 -37.72 -23.49
C ASP A 194 13.92 -38.83 -22.96
N ASP A 195 13.18 -39.47 -23.87
CA ASP A 195 12.54 -40.78 -23.68
C ASP A 195 12.66 -41.61 -24.98
#